data_AF-A0A7X7UC54-F1
#
_entry.id   AF-A0A7X7UC54-F1
#
_cell.length_a   1.000
_cell.length_b   1.000
_cell.length_c   1.000
_cell.angle_alpha   90.00
_cell.angle_beta   90.00
_cell.angle_gamma   90.00
#
_symmetry.space_group_name_H-M   'P 1'
#
loop_
_entity.id
_entity.type
_entity.pdbx_description
1 polymer ?
#
loop_
_entity_poly.entity_id
_entity_poly.type
_entity_poly.pdbx_seq_one_letter_code
_entity_poly.pdbx_strand_id
1 'polypeptide(L)'
;MTQKCLSCGATLKKGSFVCDYCGSDWTPDEILRQAEIWSAAERVPQPFDQKEKVAKPANHALRVLLFIGLFFTCAPLSLLFMWLGLAWKKSTKIAMTVFVLAPLVAVLIFGLVYETVYSVKAETPKIDSTAPPPDERPYSKISPQRIHAEVFNKPNLELAARKKIWRDSFPGLWVKWNGKISQVSIYTTTQSELTLEPLDFTGLKIKVYFDPLQNTTLERLKPGEKVMVSGRLWGINLFDSQVLLADGALLGPAELK
;
A
#
# COMPACT_ATOMS: atom_id res chain seq x y z
N MET A 1 -11.35 -3.52 -39.76
CA MET A 1 -10.73 -3.80 -38.45
C MET A 1 -9.46 -4.59 -38.70
N THR A 2 -8.32 -4.13 -38.20
CA THR A 2 -7.04 -4.86 -38.25
C THR A 2 -7.03 -5.90 -37.14
N GLN A 3 -6.91 -7.18 -37.49
CA GLN A 3 -6.80 -8.26 -36.50
C GLN A 3 -5.40 -8.25 -35.88
N LYS A 4 -5.32 -8.51 -34.58
CA LYS A 4 -4.06 -8.66 -33.83
C LYS A 4 -3.92 -10.08 -33.33
N CYS A 5 -2.70 -10.59 -33.27
CA CYS A 5 -2.38 -11.88 -32.70
C CYS A 5 -2.67 -11.86 -31.20
N LEU A 6 -3.37 -12.89 -30.71
CA LEU A 6 -3.76 -13.00 -29.32
C LEU A 6 -2.59 -13.35 -28.39
N SER A 7 -1.56 -14.05 -28.88
CA SER A 7 -0.37 -14.39 -28.08
C SER A 7 0.58 -13.22 -27.88
N CYS A 8 0.74 -12.34 -28.87
CA CYS A 8 1.81 -11.33 -28.85
C CYS A 8 1.36 -9.90 -29.23
N GLY A 9 0.11 -9.69 -29.62
CA GLY A 9 -0.44 -8.39 -29.98
C GLY A 9 -0.02 -7.85 -31.35
N ALA A 10 0.80 -8.58 -32.13
CA ALA A 10 1.24 -8.16 -33.46
C ALA A 10 0.08 -8.13 -34.47
N THR A 11 0.09 -7.18 -35.41
CA THR A 11 -0.95 -7.08 -36.45
C THR A 11 -0.88 -8.28 -37.40
N LEU A 12 -1.98 -9.01 -37.57
CA LEU A 12 -2.07 -10.13 -38.51
C LEU A 12 -2.28 -9.63 -39.94
N LYS A 13 -1.69 -10.36 -40.88
CA LYS A 13 -1.94 -10.16 -42.31
C LYS A 13 -3.39 -10.50 -42.62
N LYS A 14 -4.07 -9.67 -43.42
CA LYS A 14 -5.50 -9.81 -43.71
C LYS A 14 -5.80 -11.21 -44.28
N GLY A 15 -6.61 -12.00 -43.57
CA GLY A 15 -6.98 -13.37 -43.95
C GLY A 15 -5.99 -14.47 -43.55
N SER A 16 -4.94 -14.16 -42.77
CA SER A 16 -4.05 -15.16 -42.19
C SER A 16 -4.48 -15.50 -40.76
N PHE A 17 -4.46 -16.79 -40.45
CA PHE A 17 -4.68 -17.32 -39.11
C PHE A 17 -3.37 -17.63 -38.36
N VAL A 18 -2.25 -17.54 -39.06
CA VAL A 18 -0.91 -17.73 -38.50
C VAL A 18 -0.28 -16.38 -38.21
N CYS A 19 0.31 -16.25 -37.02
CA CYS A 19 1.10 -15.08 -36.68
C CYS A 19 2.55 -15.26 -37.12
N ASP A 20 2.99 -14.46 -38.09
CA ASP A 20 4.38 -14.47 -38.58
C ASP A 20 5.42 -14.12 -37.49
N TYR A 21 4.99 -13.47 -36.39
CA TYR A 21 5.91 -13.01 -35.34
C TYR A 21 6.19 -14.08 -34.28
N CYS A 22 5.16 -14.81 -33.82
CA CYS A 22 5.30 -15.81 -32.75
C CYS A 22 5.02 -17.25 -33.21
N GLY A 23 4.59 -17.46 -34.46
CA GLY A 23 4.32 -18.78 -35.01
C GLY A 23 3.03 -19.44 -34.52
N SER A 24 2.22 -18.75 -33.70
CA SER A 24 0.94 -19.28 -33.24
C SER A 24 -0.03 -19.43 -34.41
N ASP A 25 -0.53 -20.66 -34.61
CA ASP A 25 -1.58 -21.01 -35.56
C ASP A 25 -2.91 -21.12 -34.80
N TRP A 26 -3.95 -20.44 -35.30
CA TRP A 26 -5.25 -20.35 -34.64
C TRP A 26 -6.33 -20.92 -35.53
N THR A 27 -7.25 -21.69 -34.96
CA THR A 27 -8.39 -22.18 -35.74
C THR A 27 -9.49 -21.11 -35.85
N PRO A 28 -10.29 -21.09 -36.94
CA PRO A 28 -11.39 -20.14 -37.10
C PRO A 28 -12.40 -20.17 -35.94
N ASP A 29 -12.61 -21.33 -35.33
CA ASP A 29 -13.52 -21.52 -34.20
C ASP A 29 -13.01 -20.85 -32.91
N GLU A 30 -11.70 -20.85 -32.66
CA GLU A 30 -11.10 -20.17 -31.50
C GLU A 30 -11.27 -18.65 -31.61
N ILE A 31 -11.13 -18.10 -32.82
CA ILE A 31 -11.30 -16.67 -33.07
C ILE A 31 -12.75 -16.24 -32.85
N LEU A 32 -13.72 -17.04 -33.30
CA LEU A 32 -15.15 -16.78 -33.08
C LEU A 32 -15.51 -16.83 -31.60
N ARG A 33 -15.02 -17.86 -30.88
CA ARG A 33 -15.28 -18.05 -29.45
C ARG A 33 -14.69 -16.91 -28.60
N GLN A 34 -13.55 -16.36 -29.00
CA GLN A 34 -12.90 -15.26 -28.29
C GLN A 34 -13.52 -13.89 -28.63
N ALA A 35 -14.00 -13.70 -29.85
CA ALA A 35 -14.81 -12.55 -30.22
C ALA A 35 -16.13 -12.49 -29.42
N GLU A 36 -16.76 -13.64 -29.16
CA GLU A 36 -17.92 -13.71 -28.25
C GLU A 36 -17.54 -13.32 -26.82
N ILE A 37 -16.42 -13.81 -26.28
CA ILE A 37 -15.94 -13.46 -24.92
C ILE A 37 -15.65 -11.96 -24.80
N TRP A 38 -14.98 -11.35 -25.78
CA TRP A 38 -14.74 -9.90 -25.77
C TRP A 38 -16.03 -9.09 -25.90
N SER A 39 -16.96 -9.52 -26.75
CA SER A 39 -18.26 -8.86 -26.87
C SER A 39 -19.14 -9.00 -25.61
N ALA A 40 -18.88 -10.03 -24.79
CA ALA A 40 -19.50 -10.23 -23.49
C ALA A 40 -18.80 -9.40 -22.39
N ALA A 41 -17.48 -9.28 -22.44
CA ALA A 41 -16.68 -8.44 -21.54
C ALA A 41 -16.98 -6.95 -21.70
N GLU A 42 -17.25 -6.50 -22.94
CA GLU A 42 -17.62 -5.10 -23.24
C GLU A 42 -19.07 -4.78 -22.84
N ARG A 43 -19.91 -5.81 -22.58
CA ARG A 43 -21.26 -5.67 -22.03
C ARG A 43 -21.32 -5.74 -20.51
N VAL A 44 -20.21 -6.02 -19.82
CA VAL A 44 -20.15 -5.85 -18.36
C VAL A 44 -20.10 -4.34 -18.10
N PRO A 45 -21.13 -3.74 -17.46
CA PRO A 45 -21.07 -2.34 -17.10
C PRO A 45 -19.81 -2.16 -16.24
N GLN A 46 -18.90 -1.29 -16.67
CA GLN A 46 -17.73 -0.96 -15.86
C GLN A 46 -18.20 -0.67 -14.44
N PRO A 47 -17.64 -1.35 -13.41
CA PRO A 47 -17.97 -1.00 -12.05
C PRO A 47 -17.63 0.47 -11.93
N PHE A 48 -18.67 1.25 -11.56
CA PHE A 48 -18.65 2.68 -11.32
C PHE A 48 -17.23 3.22 -11.22
N ASP A 49 -16.94 4.15 -12.11
CA ASP A 49 -15.91 5.17 -11.95
C ASP A 49 -16.29 6.01 -10.71
N GLN A 50 -16.26 5.38 -9.53
CA GLN A 50 -16.17 6.03 -8.25
C GLN A 50 -14.80 6.67 -8.32
N LYS A 51 -14.78 7.88 -8.89
CA LYS A 51 -14.01 8.98 -8.32
C LYS A 51 -14.45 9.08 -6.87
N GLU A 52 -13.93 8.17 -6.04
CA GLU A 52 -13.77 8.37 -4.62
C GLU A 52 -13.11 9.74 -4.59
N LYS A 53 -13.87 10.75 -4.19
CA LYS A 53 -13.33 12.08 -3.91
C LYS A 53 -12.36 11.80 -2.78
N VAL A 54 -11.12 11.43 -3.12
CA VAL A 54 -10.01 11.33 -2.19
C VAL A 54 -9.99 12.72 -1.59
N ALA A 55 -10.55 12.82 -0.38
CA ALA A 55 -10.61 14.07 0.34
C ALA A 55 -9.17 14.53 0.38
N LYS A 56 -8.86 15.60 -0.38
CA LYS A 56 -7.51 16.16 -0.43
C LYS A 56 -7.09 16.29 1.03
N PRO A 57 -5.94 15.71 1.43
CA PRO A 57 -5.51 15.77 2.82
C PRO A 57 -5.57 17.24 3.23
N ALA A 58 -6.42 17.55 4.21
CA ALA A 58 -6.65 18.92 4.63
C ALA A 58 -5.27 19.54 4.91
N ASN A 59 -5.00 20.66 4.24
CA ASN A 59 -3.68 21.26 4.13
C ASN A 59 -3.01 21.31 5.52
N HIS A 60 -1.87 20.64 5.68
CA HIS A 60 -1.21 20.48 6.99
C HIS A 60 -0.97 21.84 7.67
N ALA A 61 -0.73 22.89 6.87
CA ALA A 61 -0.61 24.27 7.30
C ALA A 61 -1.90 24.81 7.96
N LEU A 62 -3.08 24.50 7.43
CA LEU A 62 -4.36 24.94 7.99
C LEU A 62 -4.64 24.27 9.34
N ARG A 63 -4.28 22.99 9.49
CA ARG A 63 -4.40 22.27 10.77
C ARG A 63 -3.47 22.82 11.83
N VAL A 64 -2.23 23.12 11.46
CA VAL A 64 -1.24 23.75 12.37
C VAL A 64 -1.71 25.14 12.78
N LEU A 65 -2.23 25.95 11.85
CA LEU A 65 -2.78 27.27 12.17
C LEU A 65 -4.00 27.20 13.10
N LEU A 66 -4.89 26.22 12.90
CA LEU A 66 -6.02 25.99 13.81
C LEU A 66 -5.54 25.62 15.22
N PHE A 67 -4.54 24.73 15.34
CA PHE A 67 -3.96 24.34 16.63
C PHE A 67 -3.28 25.52 17.33
N ILE A 68 -2.49 26.30 16.61
CA ILE A 68 -1.84 27.51 17.12
C ILE A 68 -2.88 28.52 17.58
N GLY A 69 -3.91 28.78 16.77
CA GLY A 69 -5.00 29.70 17.12
C GLY A 69 -5.76 29.25 18.39
N LEU A 70 -6.02 27.95 18.53
CA LEU A 70 -6.68 27.39 19.71
C LEU A 70 -5.78 27.48 20.94
N PHE A 71 -4.48 27.21 20.80
CA PHE A 71 -3.50 27.33 21.87
C PHE A 71 -3.38 28.78 22.38
N PHE A 72 -3.25 29.75 21.47
CA PHE A 72 -3.13 31.17 21.82
C PHE A 72 -4.43 31.79 22.34
N THR A 73 -5.60 31.23 22.02
CA THR A 73 -6.88 31.69 22.59
C THR A 73 -7.18 31.04 23.94
N CYS A 74 -6.83 29.75 24.13
CA CYS A 74 -7.11 29.04 25.38
C CYS A 74 -6.04 29.22 26.48
N ALA A 75 -4.75 29.36 26.14
CA ALA A 75 -3.66 29.46 27.13
C ALA A 75 -3.67 30.77 27.97
N PRO A 76 -3.89 31.97 27.39
CA PRO A 76 -3.94 33.19 28.19
C PRO A 76 -5.20 33.25 29.06
N LEU A 77 -6.33 32.73 28.57
CA LEU A 77 -7.58 32.63 29.33
C LEU A 77 -7.44 31.71 30.55
N SER A 78 -6.78 30.56 30.39
CA SER A 78 -6.54 29.63 31.50
C SER A 78 -5.57 30.20 32.54
N LEU A 79 -4.55 30.97 32.12
CA LEU A 79 -3.68 31.73 33.03
C LEU A 79 -4.43 32.85 33.77
N LEU A 80 -5.26 33.63 33.07
CA LEU A 80 -6.10 34.68 33.65
C LEU A 80 -7.11 34.10 34.67
N PHE A 81 -7.73 32.96 34.35
CA PHE A 81 -8.64 32.25 35.26
C PHE A 81 -7.93 31.66 36.47
N MET A 82 -6.71 31.13 36.31
CA MET A 82 -5.89 30.71 37.46
C MET A 82 -5.56 31.90 38.38
N TRP A 83 -5.26 33.06 37.79
CA TRP A 83 -4.89 34.27 38.53
C TRP A 83 -6.08 34.88 39.29
N LEU A 84 -7.24 34.98 38.65
CA LEU A 84 -8.49 35.47 39.27
C LEU A 84 -9.11 34.43 40.23
N GLY A 85 -8.87 33.14 39.99
CA GLY A 85 -9.45 32.04 40.75
C GLY A 85 -8.83 31.81 42.13
N LEU A 86 -7.75 32.51 42.51
CA LEU A 86 -7.10 32.33 43.82
C LEU A 86 -8.07 32.49 45.00
N ALA A 87 -9.05 33.38 44.89
CA ALA A 87 -10.08 33.64 45.91
C ALA A 87 -11.30 32.70 45.89
N TRP A 88 -11.39 31.78 44.94
CA TRP A 88 -12.59 30.94 44.79
C TRP A 88 -12.64 29.77 45.76
N LYS A 89 -13.87 29.36 46.13
CA LYS A 89 -14.12 28.12 46.87
C LYS A 89 -13.57 26.92 46.09
N LYS A 90 -13.11 25.91 46.83
CA LYS A 90 -12.48 24.69 46.28
C LYS A 90 -13.37 23.98 45.24
N SER A 91 -14.68 23.97 45.41
CA SER A 91 -15.64 23.40 44.47
C SER A 91 -15.67 24.13 43.13
N THR A 92 -15.62 25.47 43.13
CA THR A 92 -15.62 26.29 41.91
C THR A 92 -14.31 26.14 41.13
N LYS A 93 -13.18 26.01 41.83
CA LYS A 93 -11.87 25.73 41.21
C LYS A 93 -11.91 24.40 40.44
N ILE A 94 -12.39 23.33 41.07
CA ILE A 94 -12.49 22.00 40.44
C ILE A 94 -13.41 22.05 39.21
N ALA A 95 -14.59 22.65 39.34
CA ALA A 95 -15.55 22.73 38.24
C ALA A 95 -14.97 23.46 37.02
N MET A 96 -14.27 24.57 37.23
CA MET A 96 -13.68 25.36 36.16
C MET A 96 -12.45 24.70 35.54
N THR A 97 -11.61 24.04 36.35
CA THR A 97 -10.52 23.20 35.82
C THR A 97 -11.06 22.11 34.90
N VAL A 98 -12.16 21.44 35.28
CA VAL A 98 -12.81 20.42 34.42
C VAL A 98 -13.36 21.06 33.14
N PHE A 99 -14.06 22.18 33.22
CA PHE A 99 -14.62 22.86 32.04
C PHE A 99 -13.55 23.35 31.05
N VAL A 100 -12.37 23.75 31.54
CA VAL A 100 -11.28 24.26 30.70
C VAL A 100 -10.38 23.13 30.17
N LEU A 101 -10.07 22.12 30.99
CA LEU A 101 -9.23 21.00 30.55
C LEU A 101 -9.99 19.95 29.73
N ALA A 102 -11.29 19.73 29.97
CA ALA A 102 -12.02 18.68 29.25
C ALA A 102 -12.02 18.88 27.72
N PRO A 103 -12.22 20.09 27.16
CA PRO A 103 -12.11 20.33 25.73
C PRO A 103 -10.69 20.07 25.19
N LEU A 104 -9.66 20.49 25.93
CA LEU A 104 -8.27 20.30 25.54
C LEU A 104 -7.88 18.82 25.51
N VAL A 105 -8.27 18.07 26.54
CA VAL A 105 -8.07 16.62 26.62
C VAL A 105 -8.86 15.92 25.52
N ALA A 106 -10.11 16.34 25.24
CA ALA A 106 -10.88 15.80 24.14
C ALA A 106 -10.18 16.02 22.79
N VAL A 107 -9.71 17.24 22.50
CA VAL A 107 -8.99 17.53 21.25
C VAL A 107 -7.71 16.69 21.12
N LEU A 108 -6.96 16.50 22.21
CA LEU A 108 -5.77 15.65 22.21
C LEU A 108 -6.12 14.18 21.96
N ILE A 109 -7.13 13.64 22.65
CA ILE A 109 -7.57 12.25 22.47
C ILE A 109 -8.12 12.04 21.06
N PHE A 110 -9.02 12.90 20.58
CA PHE A 110 -9.57 12.80 19.22
C PHE A 110 -8.50 13.00 18.16
N GLY A 111 -7.54 13.92 18.36
CA GLY A 111 -6.40 14.10 17.46
C GLY A 111 -5.52 12.86 17.40
N LEU A 112 -5.24 12.23 18.54
CA LEU A 112 -4.42 11.02 18.65
C LEU A 112 -5.14 9.79 18.09
N VAL A 113 -6.45 9.65 18.33
CA VAL A 113 -7.29 8.61 17.72
C VAL A 113 -7.40 8.81 16.21
N TYR A 114 -7.54 10.04 15.74
CA TYR A 114 -7.61 10.33 14.31
C TYR A 114 -6.28 10.04 13.61
N GLU A 115 -5.15 10.47 14.16
CA GLU A 115 -3.82 10.16 13.62
C GLU A 115 -3.52 8.66 13.66
N THR A 116 -3.91 7.95 14.71
CA THR A 116 -3.74 6.48 14.75
C THR A 116 -4.62 5.78 13.72
N VAL A 117 -5.92 6.12 13.61
CA VAL A 117 -6.82 5.56 12.59
C VAL A 117 -6.34 5.91 11.18
N TYR A 118 -5.85 7.13 10.96
CA TYR A 118 -5.32 7.55 9.66
C TYR A 118 -4.04 6.81 9.31
N SER A 119 -3.12 6.66 10.26
CA SER A 119 -1.88 5.89 10.08
C SER A 119 -2.19 4.42 9.78
N VAL A 120 -3.11 3.80 10.53
CA VAL A 120 -3.57 2.42 10.28
C VAL A 120 -4.21 2.27 8.90
N LYS A 121 -5.06 3.22 8.48
CA LYS A 121 -5.72 3.19 7.15
C LYS A 121 -4.77 3.49 5.99
N ALA A 122 -3.75 4.32 6.21
CA ALA A 122 -2.75 4.63 5.21
C ALA A 122 -1.73 3.50 5.05
N GLU A 123 -1.46 2.76 6.12
CA GLU A 123 -0.51 1.64 6.12
C GLU A 123 -1.14 0.31 5.74
N THR A 124 -2.44 0.11 5.93
CA THR A 124 -3.13 -1.11 5.49
C THR A 124 -3.19 -1.15 3.96
N PRO A 125 -2.53 -2.13 3.31
CA PRO A 125 -2.58 -2.25 1.87
C PRO A 125 -4.02 -2.53 1.43
N LYS A 126 -4.51 -1.78 0.44
CA LYS A 126 -5.76 -2.13 -0.23
C LYS A 126 -5.47 -3.35 -1.11
N ILE A 127 -5.80 -4.55 -0.62
CA ILE A 127 -5.84 -5.74 -1.48
C ILE A 127 -6.92 -5.50 -2.52
N ASP A 128 -6.51 -5.54 -3.77
CA ASP A 128 -7.38 -5.31 -4.90
C ASP A 128 -7.92 -6.65 -5.39
N SER A 129 -9.22 -6.87 -5.22
CA SER A 129 -9.89 -8.09 -5.71
C SER A 129 -9.84 -8.21 -7.24
N THR A 130 -9.48 -7.14 -7.94
CA THR A 130 -9.30 -7.12 -9.40
C THR A 130 -7.84 -7.26 -9.82
N ALA A 131 -6.91 -7.52 -8.89
CA ALA A 131 -5.52 -7.74 -9.21
C ALA A 131 -5.37 -8.92 -10.19
N PRO A 132 -4.55 -8.77 -11.26
CA PRO A 132 -4.36 -9.84 -12.23
C PRO A 132 -3.70 -11.06 -11.56
N PRO A 133 -3.99 -12.27 -12.07
CA PRO A 133 -3.38 -13.50 -11.58
C PRO A 133 -1.85 -13.41 -11.71
N PRO A 134 -1.09 -14.16 -10.89
CA PRO A 134 0.35 -13.97 -10.80
C PRO A 134 1.11 -14.13 -12.13
N ASP A 135 0.61 -14.93 -13.07
CA ASP A 135 1.25 -15.15 -14.36
C ASP A 135 1.02 -14.01 -15.37
N GLU A 136 0.02 -13.15 -15.14
CA GLU A 136 -0.35 -12.04 -16.02
C GLU A 136 0.13 -10.67 -15.50
N ARG A 137 0.76 -10.63 -14.33
CA ARG A 137 1.22 -9.38 -13.71
C ARG A 137 2.37 -8.74 -14.53
N PRO A 138 2.32 -7.42 -14.79
CA PRO A 138 3.37 -6.72 -15.55
C PRO A 138 4.59 -6.45 -14.66
N TYR A 139 5.41 -7.47 -14.44
CA TYR A 139 6.57 -7.38 -13.53
C TYR A 139 7.64 -6.39 -14.02
N SER A 140 7.91 -5.41 -13.17
CA SER A 140 9.00 -4.45 -13.32
C SER A 140 10.33 -5.06 -12.86
N LYS A 141 11.40 -4.84 -13.63
CA LYS A 141 12.77 -5.27 -13.30
C LYS A 141 13.41 -4.34 -12.25
N ILE A 142 12.82 -4.25 -11.07
CA ILE A 142 13.32 -3.45 -9.95
C ILE A 142 13.92 -4.40 -8.92
N SER A 143 15.19 -4.24 -8.57
CA SER A 143 15.83 -5.03 -7.52
C SER A 143 15.60 -4.40 -6.13
N PRO A 144 15.60 -5.20 -5.06
CA PRO A 144 15.61 -4.69 -3.68
C PRO A 144 16.77 -3.71 -3.42
N GLN A 145 17.95 -4.02 -3.96
CA GLN A 145 19.15 -3.18 -3.86
C GLN A 145 18.94 -1.78 -4.43
N ARG A 146 18.24 -1.65 -5.57
CA ARG A 146 17.95 -0.33 -6.18
C ARG A 146 17.10 0.53 -5.26
N ILE A 147 16.05 -0.04 -4.66
CA ILE A 147 15.20 0.66 -3.71
C ILE A 147 16.01 1.08 -2.48
N HIS A 148 16.83 0.16 -1.94
CA HIS A 148 17.71 0.49 -0.82
C HIS A 148 18.65 1.66 -1.14
N ALA A 149 19.32 1.64 -2.31
CA ALA A 149 20.23 2.70 -2.73
C ALA A 149 19.55 4.05 -2.95
N GLU A 150 18.36 4.06 -3.56
CA GLU A 150 17.67 5.30 -3.93
C GLU A 150 16.92 5.94 -2.75
N VAL A 151 16.42 5.13 -1.82
CA VAL A 151 15.50 5.56 -0.76
C VAL A 151 16.15 5.48 0.63
N PHE A 152 16.83 4.38 0.97
CA PHE A 152 17.29 4.11 2.33
C PHE A 152 18.73 4.59 2.56
N ASN A 153 19.64 4.37 1.60
CA ASN A 153 21.06 4.70 1.70
C ASN A 153 21.37 6.18 1.35
N LYS A 154 20.51 7.10 1.80
CA LYS A 154 20.69 8.55 1.64
C LYS A 154 20.48 9.23 2.99
N PRO A 155 21.41 9.07 3.95
CA PRO A 155 21.26 9.62 5.31
C PRO A 155 21.15 11.14 5.32
N ASN A 156 21.74 11.82 4.33
CA ASN A 156 21.71 13.27 4.18
C ASN A 156 20.36 13.81 3.69
N LEU A 157 19.45 12.95 3.22
CA LEU A 157 18.12 13.37 2.80
C LEU A 157 17.13 13.35 3.97
N GLU A 158 16.38 14.44 4.09
CA GLU A 158 15.24 14.50 5.02
C GLU A 158 14.24 13.37 4.75
N LEU A 159 13.54 12.95 5.80
CA LEU A 159 12.52 11.91 5.74
C LEU A 159 11.45 12.21 4.68
N ALA A 160 11.04 13.48 4.57
CA ALA A 160 10.04 13.91 3.60
C ALA A 160 10.52 13.75 2.15
N ALA A 161 11.79 14.05 1.87
CA ALA A 161 12.39 13.89 0.55
C ALA A 161 12.48 12.41 0.15
N ARG A 162 12.88 11.53 1.07
CA ARG A 162 12.90 10.07 0.84
C ARG A 162 11.51 9.50 0.56
N LYS A 163 10.51 9.91 1.34
CA LYS A 163 9.10 9.55 1.09
C LYS A 163 8.58 10.07 -0.25
N LYS A 164 9.05 11.25 -0.69
CA LYS A 164 8.71 11.79 -2.01
C LYS A 164 9.33 10.95 -3.14
N ILE A 165 10.62 10.63 -3.06
CA ILE A 165 11.30 9.72 -4.02
C ILE A 165 10.53 8.40 -4.14
N TRP A 166 10.13 7.82 -2.99
CA TRP A 166 9.29 6.63 -2.98
C TRP A 166 8.03 6.84 -3.81
N ARG A 167 7.18 7.80 -3.39
CA ARG A 167 5.87 8.07 -4.00
C ARG A 167 5.92 8.31 -5.50
N ASP A 168 6.98 8.96 -5.97
CA ASP A 168 7.10 9.37 -7.37
C ASP A 168 7.58 8.21 -8.28
N SER A 169 8.32 7.23 -7.74
CA SER A 169 9.07 6.26 -8.57
C SER A 169 8.62 4.80 -8.47
N PHE A 170 8.00 4.40 -7.35
CA PHE A 170 7.82 2.97 -7.02
C PHE A 170 6.38 2.48 -6.83
N PRO A 171 5.43 3.25 -6.24
CA PRO A 171 4.10 2.75 -5.94
C PRO A 171 3.38 2.19 -7.15
N GLY A 172 2.66 1.09 -6.95
CA GLY A 172 1.85 0.46 -7.97
C GLY A 172 2.62 -0.46 -8.92
N LEU A 173 3.95 -0.44 -8.91
CA LEU A 173 4.75 -1.33 -9.74
C LEU A 173 4.73 -2.76 -9.18
N TRP A 174 4.49 -3.72 -10.07
CA TRP A 174 4.55 -5.14 -9.73
C TRP A 174 5.99 -5.62 -9.73
N VAL A 175 6.39 -6.36 -8.71
CA VAL A 175 7.73 -6.94 -8.59
C VAL A 175 7.66 -8.43 -8.29
N LYS A 176 8.75 -9.12 -8.62
CA LYS A 176 8.97 -10.53 -8.35
C LYS A 176 10.34 -10.69 -7.72
N TRP A 177 10.40 -11.15 -6.47
CA TRP A 177 11.64 -11.22 -5.70
C TRP A 177 11.82 -12.58 -5.04
N ASN A 178 13.08 -12.99 -4.96
CA ASN A 178 13.50 -14.18 -4.22
C ASN A 178 13.94 -13.77 -2.83
N GLY A 179 13.43 -14.46 -1.81
CA GLY A 179 13.79 -14.17 -0.43
C GLY A 179 13.80 -15.41 0.46
N LYS A 180 14.56 -15.33 1.54
CA LYS A 180 14.52 -16.26 2.65
C LYS A 180 13.47 -15.80 3.65
N ILE A 181 12.58 -16.69 4.07
CA ILE A 181 11.53 -16.37 5.04
C ILE A 181 12.16 -16.07 6.39
N SER A 182 11.89 -14.89 6.94
CA SER A 182 12.29 -14.53 8.31
C SER A 182 11.14 -14.73 9.30
N GLN A 183 9.91 -14.42 8.89
CA GLN A 183 8.73 -14.51 9.75
C GLN A 183 7.47 -14.76 8.92
N VAL A 184 6.55 -15.58 9.44
CA VAL A 184 5.20 -15.79 8.91
C VAL A 184 4.22 -15.40 10.02
N SER A 185 3.27 -14.52 9.72
CA SER A 185 2.21 -14.11 10.64
C SER A 185 0.87 -14.31 9.96
N ILE A 186 0.07 -15.25 10.46
CA ILE A 186 -1.21 -15.63 9.85
C ILE A 186 -2.34 -15.10 10.71
N TYR A 187 -3.28 -14.41 10.08
CA TYR A 187 -4.44 -13.85 10.75
C TYR A 187 -5.71 -14.35 10.08
N THR A 188 -6.74 -14.66 10.89
CA THR A 188 -8.00 -15.22 10.39
C THR A 188 -8.96 -14.15 9.87
N THR A 189 -8.91 -12.95 10.43
CA THR A 189 -9.82 -11.84 10.13
C THR A 189 -9.15 -10.67 9.41
N THR A 190 -7.82 -10.66 9.36
CA THR A 190 -7.02 -9.61 8.73
C THR A 190 -6.02 -10.23 7.75
N GLN A 191 -5.36 -9.38 6.97
CA GLN A 191 -4.38 -9.81 5.98
C GLN A 191 -3.21 -10.54 6.65
N SER A 192 -2.83 -11.68 6.09
CA SER A 192 -1.65 -12.41 6.54
C SER A 192 -0.37 -11.77 6.01
N GLU A 193 0.70 -11.89 6.77
CA GLU A 193 1.97 -11.22 6.49
C GLU A 193 3.10 -12.24 6.38
N LEU A 194 3.95 -12.06 5.37
CA LEU A 194 5.19 -12.78 5.20
C LEU A 194 6.34 -11.77 5.18
N THR A 195 7.32 -11.94 6.07
CA THR A 195 8.55 -11.15 6.05
C THR A 195 9.69 -11.98 5.49
N LEU A 196 10.43 -11.39 4.54
CA LEU A 196 11.50 -12.01 3.79
C LEU A 196 12.77 -11.16 3.84
N GLU A 197 13.91 -11.83 3.80
CA GLU A 197 15.21 -11.23 3.49
C GLU A 197 15.57 -11.56 2.04
N PRO A 198 15.83 -10.57 1.17
CA PRO A 198 16.21 -10.83 -0.22
C PRO A 198 17.46 -11.70 -0.30
N LEU A 199 17.48 -12.66 -1.25
CA LEU A 199 18.65 -13.53 -1.44
C LEU A 199 19.84 -12.82 -2.09
N ASP A 200 19.57 -11.80 -2.90
CA ASP A 200 20.55 -11.03 -3.67
C ASP A 200 21.08 -9.80 -2.91
N PHE A 201 20.44 -9.42 -1.80
CA PHE A 201 20.78 -8.21 -1.07
C PHE A 201 20.46 -8.29 0.42
N THR A 202 21.48 -8.13 1.26
CA THR A 202 21.33 -7.98 2.71
C THR A 202 21.20 -6.50 3.07
N GLY A 203 20.23 -6.16 3.93
CA GLY A 203 20.03 -4.78 4.41
C GLY A 203 18.65 -4.19 4.12
N LEU A 204 17.78 -4.96 3.46
CA LEU A 204 16.38 -4.59 3.26
C LEU A 204 15.49 -5.76 3.68
N LYS A 205 14.42 -5.48 4.41
CA LYS A 205 13.36 -6.46 4.68
C LYS A 205 12.21 -6.27 3.71
N ILE A 206 11.62 -7.34 3.22
CA ILE A 206 10.42 -7.30 2.38
C ILE A 206 9.27 -7.85 3.22
N LYS A 207 8.24 -7.04 3.46
CA LYS A 207 6.98 -7.51 4.05
C LYS A 207 5.92 -7.60 2.95
N VAL A 208 5.31 -8.77 2.83
CA VAL A 208 4.31 -9.08 1.80
C VAL A 208 2.99 -9.38 2.48
N TYR A 209 1.94 -8.71 2.04
CA TYR A 209 0.58 -8.89 2.55
C TYR A 209 -0.22 -9.78 1.60
N PHE A 210 -0.88 -10.78 2.18
CA PHE A 210 -1.66 -11.77 1.46
C PHE A 210 -3.13 -11.67 1.83
N ASP A 211 -3.97 -12.05 0.86
CA ASP A 211 -5.38 -12.29 1.11
C ASP A 211 -5.54 -13.46 2.11
N PRO A 212 -6.41 -13.35 3.13
CA PRO A 212 -6.69 -14.44 4.07
C PRO A 212 -7.07 -15.77 3.40
N LEU A 213 -7.61 -15.75 2.19
CA LEU A 213 -7.91 -16.97 1.41
C LEU A 213 -6.65 -17.79 1.07
N GLN A 214 -5.45 -17.19 1.11
CA GLN A 214 -4.18 -17.86 0.88
C GLN A 214 -3.54 -18.44 2.16
N ASN A 215 -4.20 -18.35 3.32
CA ASN A 215 -3.64 -18.77 4.61
C ASN A 215 -3.18 -20.24 4.63
N THR A 216 -3.92 -21.14 4.01
CA THR A 216 -3.58 -22.57 3.95
C THR A 216 -2.24 -22.86 3.27
N THR A 217 -1.84 -22.01 2.32
CA THR A 217 -0.53 -22.09 1.68
C THR A 217 0.57 -21.52 2.58
N LEU A 218 0.29 -20.40 3.26
CA LEU A 218 1.23 -19.76 4.20
C LEU A 218 1.51 -20.62 5.43
N GLU A 219 0.53 -21.38 5.94
CA GLU A 219 0.67 -22.29 7.09
C GLU A 219 1.73 -23.37 6.87
N ARG A 220 2.02 -23.72 5.61
CA ARG A 220 3.01 -24.75 5.26
C ARG A 220 4.44 -24.21 5.25
N LEU A 221 4.60 -22.88 5.19
CA LEU A 221 5.89 -22.23 5.08
C LEU A 221 6.61 -22.19 6.44
N LYS A 222 7.92 -22.35 6.41
CA LYS A 222 8.76 -22.28 7.61
C LYS A 222 9.79 -21.15 7.51
N PRO A 223 10.09 -20.45 8.62
CA PRO A 223 11.23 -19.55 8.68
C PRO A 223 12.51 -20.26 8.23
N GLY A 224 13.24 -19.61 7.34
CA GLY A 224 14.46 -20.12 6.72
C GLY A 224 14.30 -20.70 5.32
N GLU A 225 13.09 -21.04 4.91
CA GLU A 225 12.82 -21.50 3.54
C GLU A 225 13.05 -20.39 2.51
N LYS A 226 13.47 -20.77 1.30
CA LYS A 226 13.70 -19.84 0.20
C LYS A 226 12.51 -19.87 -0.74
N VAL A 227 11.85 -18.74 -0.89
CA VAL A 227 10.62 -18.61 -1.69
C VAL A 227 10.71 -17.48 -2.68
N MET A 228 9.97 -17.63 -3.76
CA MET A 228 9.79 -16.59 -4.76
C MET A 228 8.40 -15.98 -4.57
N VAL A 229 8.37 -14.68 -4.33
CA VAL A 229 7.13 -13.94 -4.11
C VAL A 229 6.91 -12.90 -5.18
N SER A 230 5.66 -12.57 -5.42
CA SER A 230 5.30 -11.36 -6.14
C SER A 230 4.31 -10.51 -5.39
N GLY A 231 4.30 -9.23 -5.72
CA GLY A 231 3.38 -8.26 -5.14
C GLY A 231 3.56 -6.89 -5.76
N ARG A 232 2.63 -6.00 -5.43
CA ARG A 232 2.62 -4.61 -5.88
C ARG A 232 3.31 -3.74 -4.83
N LEU A 233 4.30 -2.94 -5.23
CA LEU A 233 4.97 -2.00 -4.33
C LEU A 233 3.94 -1.01 -3.78
N TRP A 234 3.77 -1.00 -2.46
CA TRP A 234 2.74 -0.22 -1.78
C TRP A 234 3.35 0.86 -0.89
N GLY A 235 4.24 0.47 0.00
CA GLY A 235 4.79 1.36 1.02
C GLY A 235 6.21 1.02 1.45
N ILE A 236 6.74 1.86 2.32
CA ILE A 236 8.04 1.68 2.96
C ILE A 236 7.95 2.03 4.44
N ASN A 237 8.69 1.31 5.26
CA ASN A 237 9.02 1.68 6.63
C ASN A 237 10.52 2.00 6.69
N LEU A 238 10.81 3.30 6.80
CA LEU A 238 12.18 3.84 6.78
C LEU A 238 12.98 3.52 8.06
N PHE A 239 12.32 3.22 9.18
CA PHE A 239 12.99 2.91 10.44
C PHE A 239 13.56 1.48 10.43
N ASP A 240 12.79 0.53 9.91
CA ASP A 240 13.18 -0.90 9.88
C ASP A 240 13.83 -1.32 8.55
N SER A 241 14.12 -0.36 7.67
CA SER A 241 14.59 -0.62 6.30
C SER A 241 13.73 -1.66 5.57
N GLN A 242 12.41 -1.45 5.58
CA GLN A 242 11.42 -2.41 5.10
C GLN A 242 10.61 -1.87 3.93
N VAL A 243 10.40 -2.69 2.91
CA VAL A 243 9.48 -2.45 1.79
C VAL A 243 8.22 -3.28 1.98
N LEU A 244 7.07 -2.68 1.68
CA LEU A 244 5.74 -3.29 1.81
C LEU A 244 5.19 -3.63 0.42
N LEU A 245 4.84 -4.90 0.21
CA LEU A 245 4.18 -5.40 -0.99
C LEU A 245 2.71 -5.73 -0.68
N ALA A 246 1.79 -5.13 -1.43
CA ALA A 246 0.39 -5.53 -1.46
C ALA A 246 0.17 -6.67 -2.46
N ASP A 247 -1.01 -7.30 -2.40
CA ASP A 247 -1.47 -8.29 -3.37
C ASP A 247 -0.50 -9.47 -3.55
N GLY A 248 0.05 -9.92 -2.42
CA GLY A 248 1.05 -10.97 -2.34
C GLY A 248 0.62 -12.27 -3.00
N ALA A 249 1.54 -12.88 -3.74
CA ALA A 249 1.40 -14.24 -4.25
C ALA A 249 2.71 -15.01 -4.08
N LEU A 250 2.59 -16.29 -3.74
CA LEU A 250 3.70 -17.23 -3.75
C LEU A 250 3.80 -17.84 -5.15
N LEU A 251 4.97 -17.75 -5.77
CA LEU A 251 5.20 -18.29 -7.11
C LEU A 251 5.88 -19.67 -7.08
N GLY A 252 6.34 -20.11 -5.91
CA GLY A 252 7.03 -21.38 -5.73
C GLY A 252 8.32 -21.25 -4.91
N PRO A 253 9.09 -22.34 -4.80
CA PRO A 253 10.43 -22.29 -4.21
C PRO A 253 11.34 -21.37 -5.01
N ALA A 254 12.23 -20.64 -4.34
CA ALA A 254 13.20 -19.82 -5.05
C ALA A 254 14.27 -20.71 -5.69
N GLU A 255 14.31 -20.74 -7.02
CA GLU A 255 15.43 -21.29 -7.77
C GLU A 255 16.63 -20.35 -7.64
N LEU A 256 17.75 -20.88 -7.14
CA LEU A 256 19.03 -20.19 -7.21
C LEU A 256 19.47 -20.20 -8.68
N LYS A 257 19.41 -19.03 -9.32
CA LYS A 257 20.05 -18.80 -10.62
C LYS A 257 21.54 -18.52 -10.44
#